data_AF-A0A1N7CAE5-F1
#
_entry.id   AF-A0A1N7CAE5-F1
#
_cell.length_a   1.000
_cell.length_b   1.000
_cell.length_c   1.000
_cell.angle_alpha   90.00
_cell.angle_beta   90.00
_cell.angle_gamma   90.00
#
_symmetry.space_group_name_H-M   'P 1'
#
loop_
_entity.id
_entity.type
_entity.pdbx_description
1 polymer ?
#
loop_
_entity_poly.entity_id
_entity_poly.type
_entity_poly.pdbx_seq_one_letter_code
_entity_poly.pdbx_strand_id
1 'polypeptide(L)'
;MDPEERLALLGGDVEIQSFTLPHHKQISKMDWEDIAGPEGHLKSQGFYLYRGKRLIVYGTWFGLCRQSELTKLSRVRIDIPNSMDADWKIDVKKSSAQLPPIVRDRLKKVIERIQAGSKRTYNKRGAKLVDQERLPMWNRIQADGQIRYRPNIEHPTFVSFAESLTPELQRGFFNCIALVGASLPIETVHADMAGTAEQIVPDFVDEDALAQAVHATLSVLLGAGKGIKEIMSLMKDVDPFRSAWEDTQRIIDATVETEEKQCSPC
;
A
#
# COMPACT_ATOMS: atom_id res chain seq x y z
N MET A 1 -1.44 -7.28 16.60
CA MET A 1 -2.47 -8.21 17.11
C MET A 1 -3.46 -7.38 17.88
N ASP A 2 -4.75 -7.54 17.60
CA ASP A 2 -5.80 -6.84 18.35
C ASP A 2 -6.02 -7.55 19.69
N PRO A 3 -6.51 -6.84 20.73
CA PRO A 3 -6.95 -7.46 21.97
C PRO A 3 -7.99 -8.56 21.71
N GLU A 4 -7.92 -9.63 22.50
CA GLU A 4 -8.94 -10.68 22.48
C GLU A 4 -10.26 -10.13 23.01
N GLU A 5 -11.35 -10.46 22.32
CA GLU A 5 -12.70 -10.12 22.70
C GLU A 5 -13.49 -11.36 23.06
N ARG A 6 -14.35 -11.27 24.09
CA ARG A 6 -15.26 -12.35 24.49
C ARG A 6 -16.70 -11.91 24.33
N LEU A 7 -17.50 -12.72 23.67
CA LEU A 7 -18.93 -12.54 23.49
C LEU A 7 -19.67 -13.64 24.27
N ALA A 8 -20.29 -13.26 25.39
CA ALA A 8 -21.05 -14.17 26.22
C ALA A 8 -22.40 -14.53 25.57
N LEU A 9 -22.67 -15.83 25.41
CA LEU A 9 -23.90 -16.37 24.87
C LEU A 9 -24.45 -17.47 25.79
N LEU A 10 -25.71 -17.88 25.57
CA LEU A 10 -26.38 -18.90 26.39
C LEU A 10 -25.59 -20.22 26.51
N GLY A 11 -24.87 -20.62 25.46
CA GLY A 11 -24.06 -21.84 25.42
C GLY A 11 -22.60 -21.67 25.86
N GLY A 12 -22.17 -20.47 26.24
CA GLY A 12 -20.80 -20.14 26.63
C GLY A 12 -20.21 -18.95 25.87
N ASP A 13 -18.92 -18.69 26.08
CA ASP A 13 -18.23 -17.54 25.50
C ASP A 13 -17.65 -17.84 24.13
N VAL A 14 -17.85 -16.93 23.17
CA VAL A 14 -17.16 -16.94 21.89
C VAL A 14 -15.97 -15.98 21.96
N GLU A 15 -14.76 -16.50 21.76
CA GLU A 15 -13.54 -15.71 21.76
C GLU A 15 -13.18 -15.28 20.34
N ILE A 16 -12.97 -13.99 20.11
CA ILE A 16 -12.67 -13.43 18.79
C ILE A 16 -11.38 -12.62 18.88
N GLN A 17 -10.45 -12.86 17.96
CA GLN A 17 -9.20 -12.11 17.91
C GLN A 17 -8.66 -11.93 16.49
N SER A 18 -8.30 -10.69 16.15
CA SER A 18 -7.74 -10.33 14.86
C SER A 18 -6.22 -10.29 14.88
N PHE A 19 -5.63 -10.83 13.83
CA PHE A 19 -4.21 -10.86 13.54
C PHE A 19 -3.97 -10.27 12.15
N THR A 20 -2.94 -9.45 12.04
CA THR A 20 -2.44 -8.94 10.76
C THR A 20 -1.10 -9.61 10.53
N LEU A 21 -1.00 -10.38 9.45
CA LEU A 21 0.25 -10.99 9.02
C LEU A 21 1.27 -9.90 8.67
N PRO A 22 2.57 -10.14 8.91
CA PRO A 22 3.63 -9.24 8.43
C PRO A 22 3.56 -9.13 6.91
N HIS A 23 3.93 -7.97 6.37
CA HIS A 23 4.01 -7.81 4.91
C HIS A 23 5.22 -8.58 4.35
N HIS A 24 5.17 -9.03 3.09
CA HIS A 24 6.27 -9.81 2.45
C HIS A 24 7.65 -9.14 2.51
N LYS A 25 7.69 -7.81 2.64
CA LYS A 25 8.95 -7.03 2.80
C LYS A 25 9.54 -7.09 4.22
N GLN A 26 8.81 -7.65 5.18
CA GLN A 26 9.17 -7.70 6.60
C GLN A 26 9.53 -9.12 7.06
N ILE A 27 9.45 -10.11 6.17
CA ILE A 27 9.66 -11.51 6.48
C ILE A 27 10.39 -12.18 5.31
N SER A 28 11.05 -13.30 5.56
CA SER A 28 11.74 -14.04 4.50
C SER A 28 10.74 -14.58 3.46
N LYS A 29 11.20 -14.80 2.22
CA LYS A 29 10.37 -15.40 1.16
C LYS A 29 9.86 -16.79 1.56
N MET A 30 10.69 -17.58 2.22
CA MET A 30 10.34 -18.93 2.66
C MET A 30 9.21 -18.90 3.70
N ASP A 31 9.32 -18.07 4.74
CA ASP A 31 8.27 -17.94 5.76
C ASP A 31 6.99 -17.31 5.17
N TRP A 32 7.15 -16.38 4.21
CA TRP A 32 6.03 -15.80 3.49
C TRP A 32 5.23 -16.88 2.73
N GLU A 33 5.91 -17.79 2.04
CA GLU A 33 5.30 -18.90 1.31
C GLU A 33 4.65 -19.92 2.27
N ASP A 34 5.30 -20.22 3.40
CA ASP A 34 4.77 -21.14 4.41
C ASP A 34 3.46 -20.63 5.03
N ILE A 35 3.44 -19.36 5.48
CA ILE A 35 2.25 -18.72 6.07
C ILE A 35 1.07 -18.66 5.08
N ALA A 36 1.36 -18.59 3.77
CA ALA A 36 0.33 -18.51 2.74
C ALA A 36 -0.59 -19.74 2.75
N GLY A 37 -0.01 -20.91 3.03
CA GLY A 37 -0.62 -22.21 2.82
C GLY A 37 -0.77 -22.57 1.33
N PRO A 38 -1.28 -23.77 1.03
CA PRO A 38 -1.32 -24.32 -0.34
C PRO A 38 -2.22 -23.53 -1.30
N GLU A 39 -3.18 -22.76 -0.76
CA GLU A 39 -4.10 -21.96 -1.56
C GLU A 39 -3.65 -20.49 -1.71
N GLY A 40 -2.55 -20.10 -1.08
CA GLY A 40 -2.01 -18.75 -1.09
C GLY A 40 -2.70 -17.77 -0.13
N HIS A 41 -2.06 -16.61 0.07
CA HIS A 41 -2.49 -15.60 1.04
C HIS A 41 -3.89 -15.05 0.82
N LEU A 42 -4.31 -14.91 -0.45
CA LEU A 42 -5.61 -14.37 -0.79
C LEU A 42 -6.73 -15.33 -0.40
N LYS A 43 -6.55 -16.64 -0.54
CA LYS A 43 -7.57 -17.63 -0.19
C LYS A 43 -7.56 -17.98 1.30
N SER A 44 -6.40 -17.90 1.96
CA SER A 44 -6.30 -18.15 3.40
C SER A 44 -6.75 -16.97 4.27
N GLN A 45 -7.15 -15.82 3.70
CA GLN A 45 -7.67 -14.70 4.48
C GLN A 45 -9.03 -14.99 5.14
N GLY A 46 -9.31 -14.32 6.26
CA GLY A 46 -10.63 -14.35 6.87
C GLY A 46 -10.70 -15.00 8.24
N PHE A 47 -11.86 -15.60 8.52
CA PHE A 47 -12.18 -16.23 9.78
C PHE A 47 -11.64 -17.66 9.85
N TYR A 48 -11.10 -17.98 11.02
CA TYR A 48 -10.62 -19.29 11.41
C TYR A 48 -11.44 -19.71 12.62
N LEU A 49 -12.40 -20.61 12.39
CA LEU A 49 -13.29 -21.13 13.41
C LEU A 49 -12.66 -22.34 14.08
N TYR A 50 -12.41 -22.20 15.37
CA TYR A 50 -11.94 -23.22 16.28
C TYR A 50 -13.09 -23.64 17.20
N ARG A 51 -13.01 -24.88 17.65
CA ARG A 51 -13.84 -25.42 18.71
C ARG A 51 -12.96 -26.05 19.76
N GLY A 52 -12.94 -25.50 20.98
CA GLY A 52 -12.05 -25.95 22.04
C GLY A 52 -10.60 -26.03 21.56
N LYS A 53 -10.13 -24.97 20.86
CA LYS A 53 -8.79 -24.87 20.27
C LYS A 53 -8.48 -25.83 19.11
N ARG A 54 -9.46 -26.58 18.61
CA ARG A 54 -9.33 -27.38 17.39
C ARG A 54 -9.88 -26.62 16.19
N LEU A 55 -9.05 -26.40 15.16
CA LEU A 55 -9.50 -25.77 13.92
C LEU A 55 -10.57 -26.62 13.22
N ILE A 56 -11.67 -25.99 12.82
CA ILE A 56 -12.80 -26.60 12.12
C ILE A 56 -12.87 -26.07 10.68
N VAL A 57 -12.98 -24.74 10.52
CA VAL A 57 -13.09 -24.06 9.23
C VAL A 57 -12.08 -22.92 9.18
N TYR A 58 -11.44 -22.66 8.04
CA TYR A 58 -10.54 -21.53 7.85
C TYR A 58 -10.73 -20.86 6.49
N GLY A 59 -10.11 -19.69 6.31
CA GLY A 59 -10.03 -19.02 5.00
C GLY A 59 -11.36 -18.49 4.46
N THR A 60 -12.35 -18.26 5.33
CA THR A 60 -13.69 -17.85 4.90
C THR A 60 -14.13 -16.56 5.58
N TRP A 61 -14.85 -15.71 4.84
CA TRP A 61 -15.57 -14.58 5.42
C TRP A 61 -17.02 -14.92 5.75
N PHE A 62 -17.45 -16.19 5.60
CA PHE A 62 -18.85 -16.63 5.73
C PHE A 62 -19.83 -15.77 4.90
N GLY A 63 -19.39 -15.31 3.72
CA GLY A 63 -20.16 -14.42 2.85
C GLY A 63 -20.38 -13.00 3.39
N LEU A 64 -19.73 -12.61 4.49
CA LEU A 64 -19.84 -11.25 5.06
C LEU A 64 -18.98 -10.22 4.32
N CYS A 65 -17.95 -10.67 3.61
CA CYS A 65 -17.04 -9.83 2.84
C CYS A 65 -16.52 -10.61 1.62
N ARG A 66 -16.19 -9.90 0.54
CA ARG A 66 -15.43 -10.48 -0.57
C ARG A 66 -13.96 -10.59 -0.18
N GLN A 67 -13.28 -11.62 -0.66
CA GLN A 67 -11.83 -11.68 -0.61
C GLN A 67 -11.25 -10.53 -1.43
N SER A 68 -10.25 -9.85 -0.88
CA SER A 68 -9.58 -8.74 -1.56
C SER A 68 -8.13 -8.63 -1.12
N GLU A 69 -7.34 -7.94 -1.94
CA GLU A 69 -5.96 -7.57 -1.62
C GLU A 69 -5.85 -6.74 -0.34
N LEU A 70 -6.82 -5.85 -0.10
CA LEU A 70 -6.85 -5.01 1.10
C LEU A 70 -7.01 -5.81 2.39
N THR A 71 -7.65 -6.97 2.32
CA THR A 71 -7.91 -7.83 3.48
C THR A 71 -7.00 -9.06 3.52
N LYS A 72 -6.10 -9.22 2.54
CA LYS A 72 -5.22 -10.39 2.34
C LYS A 72 -4.40 -10.78 3.57
N LEU A 73 -3.90 -9.80 4.33
CA LEU A 73 -3.09 -10.04 5.53
C LEU A 73 -3.91 -10.35 6.79
N SER A 74 -5.24 -10.36 6.70
CA SER A 74 -6.10 -10.45 7.89
C SER A 74 -6.43 -11.90 8.23
N ARG A 75 -6.24 -12.27 9.50
CA ARG A 75 -6.60 -13.58 10.06
C ARG A 75 -7.39 -13.33 11.33
N VAL A 76 -8.58 -13.89 11.45
CA VAL A 76 -9.43 -13.68 12.63
C VAL A 76 -9.75 -15.02 13.26
N ARG A 77 -9.19 -15.27 14.45
CA ARG A 77 -9.51 -16.44 15.26
C ARG A 77 -10.90 -16.25 15.85
N ILE A 78 -11.72 -17.30 15.76
CA ILE A 78 -12.98 -17.44 16.48
C ILE A 78 -12.88 -18.76 17.22
N ASP A 79 -12.90 -18.80 18.55
CA ASP A 79 -12.93 -20.04 19.32
C ASP A 79 -14.26 -20.15 20.07
N ILE A 80 -14.85 -21.35 20.03
CA ILE A 80 -16.12 -21.65 20.69
C ILE A 80 -15.98 -22.88 21.59
N PRO A 81 -16.72 -22.96 22.72
CA PRO A 81 -16.77 -24.15 23.53
C PRO A 81 -17.56 -25.27 22.84
N ASN A 82 -17.31 -26.51 23.27
CA ASN A 82 -18.01 -27.69 22.72
C ASN A 82 -19.54 -27.65 22.94
N SER A 83 -20.00 -26.92 23.95
CA SER A 83 -21.44 -26.73 24.26
C SER A 83 -22.21 -25.98 23.17
N MET A 84 -21.54 -25.29 22.26
CA MET A 84 -22.15 -24.47 21.21
C MET A 84 -22.24 -25.15 19.84
N ASP A 85 -21.88 -26.43 19.73
CA ASP A 85 -21.89 -27.17 18.45
C ASP A 85 -23.22 -27.11 17.70
N ALA A 86 -24.33 -27.27 18.44
CA ALA A 86 -25.68 -27.27 17.87
C ALA A 86 -26.07 -25.90 17.28
N ASP A 87 -25.70 -24.81 17.95
CA ASP A 87 -26.03 -23.44 17.53
C ASP A 87 -25.30 -23.04 16.25
N TRP A 88 -24.09 -23.58 16.05
CA TRP A 88 -23.24 -23.29 14.90
C TRP A 88 -23.49 -24.21 13.71
N LYS A 89 -24.37 -25.22 13.86
CA LYS A 89 -24.75 -26.22 12.84
C LYS A 89 -23.54 -26.68 12.01
N ILE A 90 -22.48 -27.07 12.70
CA ILE A 90 -21.23 -27.50 12.06
C ILE A 90 -21.52 -28.80 11.31
N ASP A 91 -21.30 -28.81 9.99
CA ASP A 91 -21.48 -30.01 9.17
C ASP A 91 -20.55 -31.14 9.65
N VAL A 92 -20.97 -32.40 9.49
CA VAL A 92 -20.21 -33.61 9.83
C VAL A 92 -18.87 -33.65 9.08
N LYS A 93 -18.83 -33.12 7.85
CA LYS A 93 -17.59 -32.94 7.08
C LYS A 93 -16.69 -31.83 7.60
N LYS A 94 -17.18 -31.02 8.56
CA LYS A 94 -16.52 -29.84 9.14
C LYS A 94 -16.09 -28.82 8.10
N SER A 95 -16.75 -28.83 6.94
CA SER A 95 -16.48 -27.94 5.81
C SER A 95 -17.37 -26.69 5.81
N SER A 96 -18.38 -26.62 6.70
CA SER A 96 -19.26 -25.45 6.82
C SER A 96 -19.79 -25.28 8.24
N ALA A 97 -20.06 -24.04 8.62
CA ALA A 97 -20.71 -23.65 9.87
C ALA A 97 -21.65 -22.47 9.61
N GLN A 98 -22.78 -22.43 10.31
CA GLN A 98 -23.72 -21.32 10.25
C GLN A 98 -23.47 -20.37 11.42
N LEU A 99 -23.13 -19.11 11.13
CA LEU A 99 -22.91 -18.09 12.16
C LEU A 99 -24.22 -17.75 12.88
N PRO A 100 -24.28 -17.83 14.22
CA PRO A 100 -25.40 -17.28 14.99
C PRO A 100 -25.56 -15.78 14.69
N PRO A 101 -26.79 -15.23 14.64
CA PRO A 101 -27.03 -13.84 14.23
C PRO A 101 -26.21 -12.81 15.02
N ILE A 102 -26.13 -12.98 16.34
CA ILE A 102 -25.38 -12.08 17.23
C ILE A 102 -23.87 -12.12 16.95
N VAL A 103 -23.32 -13.29 16.65
CA VAL A 103 -21.91 -13.45 16.27
C VAL A 103 -21.68 -12.82 14.90
N ARG A 104 -22.59 -13.05 13.95
CA ARG A 104 -22.53 -12.46 12.60
C ARG A 104 -22.45 -10.93 12.65
N ASP A 105 -23.29 -10.28 13.45
CA ASP A 105 -23.28 -8.82 13.59
C ASP A 105 -22.00 -8.31 14.27
N ARG A 106 -21.43 -9.09 15.20
CA ARG A 106 -20.14 -8.72 15.77
C ARG A 106 -19.01 -8.85 14.75
N LEU A 107 -18.98 -9.92 13.97
CA LEU A 107 -17.98 -10.15 12.94
C LEU A 107 -18.02 -9.10 11.82
N LYS A 108 -19.20 -8.57 11.47
CA LYS A 108 -19.30 -7.41 10.56
C LYS A 108 -18.51 -6.21 11.09
N LYS A 109 -18.65 -5.87 12.38
CA LYS A 109 -17.88 -4.76 13.00
C LYS A 109 -16.38 -5.03 13.00
N VAL A 110 -15.96 -6.29 13.14
CA VAL A 110 -14.54 -6.69 13.02
C VAL A 110 -14.04 -6.47 11.59
N ILE A 111 -14.80 -6.89 10.57
CA ILE A 111 -14.47 -6.68 9.16
C ILE A 111 -14.37 -5.18 8.84
N GLU A 112 -15.32 -4.37 9.30
CA GLU A 112 -15.30 -2.91 9.09
C GLU A 112 -14.02 -2.27 9.62
N ARG A 113 -13.59 -2.66 10.83
CA ARG A 113 -12.33 -2.20 11.43
C ARG A 113 -11.11 -2.61 10.61
N ILE A 114 -11.05 -3.87 10.18
CA ILE A 114 -9.98 -4.40 9.34
C ILE A 114 -9.89 -3.59 8.03
N GLN A 115 -11.02 -3.44 7.32
CA GLN A 115 -11.06 -2.70 6.08
C GLN A 115 -10.71 -1.23 6.26
N ALA A 116 -11.13 -0.59 7.36
CA ALA A 116 -10.78 0.80 7.66
C ALA A 116 -9.27 0.96 7.87
N GLY A 117 -8.61 0.01 8.53
CA GLY A 117 -7.15 -0.02 8.69
C GLY A 117 -6.44 -0.08 7.34
N SER A 118 -6.83 -1.03 6.48
CA SER A 118 -6.24 -1.19 5.15
C SER A 118 -6.47 0.02 4.24
N LYS A 119 -7.70 0.57 4.25
CA LYS A 119 -8.04 1.81 3.53
C LYS A 119 -7.19 2.99 4.00
N ARG A 120 -6.93 3.12 5.32
CA ARG A 120 -6.09 4.19 5.86
C ARG A 120 -4.67 4.15 5.28
N THR A 121 -4.07 2.97 5.16
CA THR A 121 -2.74 2.81 4.57
C THR A 121 -2.72 3.20 3.10
N TYR A 122 -3.72 2.77 2.32
CA TYR A 122 -3.83 3.14 0.91
C TYR A 122 -4.08 4.64 0.73
N ASN A 123 -4.99 5.22 1.54
CA ASN A 123 -5.28 6.65 1.53
C ASN A 123 -4.07 7.49 1.92
N LYS A 124 -3.23 7.04 2.86
CA LYS A 124 -1.97 7.72 3.18
C LYS A 124 -1.04 7.80 1.97
N ARG A 125 -0.94 6.73 1.18
CA ARG A 125 -0.14 6.75 -0.06
C ARG A 125 -0.78 7.65 -1.12
N GLY A 126 -2.10 7.56 -1.31
CA GLY A 126 -2.83 8.42 -2.23
C GLY A 126 -2.76 9.91 -1.87
N ALA A 127 -2.77 10.26 -0.58
CA ALA A 127 -2.67 11.63 -0.09
C ALA A 127 -1.33 12.28 -0.47
N LYS A 128 -0.24 11.50 -0.48
CA LYS A 128 1.08 11.99 -0.91
C LYS A 128 1.13 12.39 -2.39
N LEU A 129 0.27 11.80 -3.24
CA LEU A 129 0.13 12.16 -4.66
C LEU A 129 -0.72 13.42 -4.89
N VAL A 130 -1.23 14.03 -3.82
CA VAL A 130 -1.99 15.28 -3.86
C VAL A 130 -1.24 16.40 -3.12
N ASP A 131 -0.25 16.06 -2.30
CA ASP A 131 0.58 17.03 -1.60
C ASP A 131 1.65 17.61 -2.52
N GLN A 132 1.41 18.83 -3.00
CA GLN A 132 2.31 19.55 -3.90
C GLN A 132 3.64 19.93 -3.25
N GLU A 133 3.71 20.05 -1.91
CA GLU A 133 4.98 20.36 -1.23
C GLU A 133 6.00 19.24 -1.39
N ARG A 134 5.53 18.00 -1.62
CA ARG A 134 6.39 16.84 -1.86
C ARG A 134 6.78 16.65 -3.32
N LEU A 135 6.25 17.47 -4.22
CA LEU A 135 6.54 17.43 -5.66
C LEU A 135 6.47 15.99 -6.21
N PRO A 136 5.30 15.31 -6.17
CA PRO A 136 5.21 13.96 -6.67
C PRO A 136 5.35 13.91 -8.19
N MET A 137 5.92 12.81 -8.72
CA MET A 137 5.99 12.57 -10.17
C MET A 137 4.61 12.31 -10.81
N TRP A 138 3.62 11.93 -10.00
CA TRP A 138 2.26 11.63 -10.42
C TRP A 138 1.24 12.33 -9.54
N ASN A 139 0.21 12.89 -10.17
CA ASN A 139 -0.95 13.47 -9.53
C ASN A 139 -2.12 12.48 -9.54
N ARG A 140 -2.79 12.32 -8.38
CA ARG A 140 -4.07 11.60 -8.30
C ARG A 140 -5.23 12.59 -8.31
N ILE A 141 -5.98 12.62 -9.40
CA ILE A 141 -7.14 13.50 -9.58
C ILE A 141 -8.41 12.68 -9.37
N GLN A 142 -9.33 13.17 -8.53
CA GLN A 142 -10.64 12.55 -8.32
C GLN A 142 -11.73 13.56 -8.66
N ALA A 143 -12.44 13.33 -9.76
CA ALA A 143 -13.49 14.21 -10.29
C ALA A 143 -14.53 13.38 -11.07
N ASP A 144 -15.80 13.79 -11.04
CA ASP A 144 -16.90 13.16 -11.79
C ASP A 144 -17.09 11.65 -11.49
N GLY A 145 -16.85 11.24 -10.24
CA GLY A 145 -16.88 9.84 -9.84
C GLY A 145 -15.74 8.99 -10.43
N GLN A 146 -14.78 9.60 -11.12
CA GLN A 146 -13.62 8.95 -11.72
C GLN A 146 -12.35 9.31 -10.96
N ILE A 147 -11.38 8.40 -10.99
CA ILE A 147 -10.02 8.62 -10.50
C ILE A 147 -9.09 8.56 -11.70
N ARG A 148 -8.23 9.57 -11.85
CA ARG A 148 -7.23 9.65 -12.91
C ARG A 148 -5.85 9.83 -12.27
N TYR A 149 -4.88 9.07 -12.74
CA TYR A 149 -3.47 9.29 -12.43
C TYR A 149 -2.84 9.97 -13.64
N ARG A 150 -2.11 11.07 -13.41
CA ARG A 150 -1.46 11.84 -14.48
C ARG A 150 -0.02 12.19 -14.08
N PRO A 151 0.96 12.12 -14.99
CA PRO A 151 2.29 12.66 -14.73
C PRO A 151 2.20 14.13 -14.31
N ASN A 152 2.96 14.51 -13.30
CA ASN A 152 3.00 15.87 -12.82
C ASN A 152 3.94 16.71 -13.70
N ILE A 153 3.40 17.34 -14.75
CA ILE A 153 4.20 18.17 -15.68
C ILE A 153 4.82 19.41 -15.01
N GLU A 154 4.35 19.78 -13.82
CA GLU A 154 4.90 20.87 -13.00
C GLU A 154 6.09 20.41 -12.13
N HIS A 155 6.43 19.11 -12.16
CA HIS A 155 7.59 18.61 -11.44
C HIS A 155 8.87 19.29 -11.93
N PRO A 156 9.80 19.71 -11.03
CA PRO A 156 11.00 20.46 -11.41
C PRO A 156 11.80 19.83 -12.55
N THR A 157 11.94 18.51 -12.56
CA THR A 157 12.67 17.77 -13.61
C THR A 157 12.13 18.01 -15.02
N PHE A 158 10.81 18.09 -15.18
CA PHE A 158 10.20 18.34 -16.48
C PHE A 158 10.26 19.82 -16.84
N VAL A 159 10.02 20.71 -15.86
CA VAL A 159 10.06 22.16 -16.06
C VAL A 159 11.46 22.61 -16.46
N SER A 160 12.49 22.24 -15.69
CA SER A 160 13.88 22.62 -15.95
C SER A 160 14.38 22.09 -17.29
N PHE A 161 13.96 20.88 -17.68
CA PHE A 161 14.31 20.33 -18.98
C PHE A 161 13.58 21.08 -20.11
N ALA A 162 12.29 21.36 -19.95
CA ALA A 162 11.51 22.11 -20.93
C ALA A 162 12.09 23.52 -21.19
N GLU A 163 12.58 24.20 -20.15
CA GLU A 163 13.25 25.50 -20.27
C GLU A 163 14.52 25.46 -21.14
N SER A 164 15.18 24.29 -21.23
CA SER A 164 16.33 24.10 -22.12
C SER A 164 15.95 23.90 -23.60
N LEU A 165 14.66 23.67 -23.89
CA LEU A 165 14.15 23.42 -25.24
C LEU A 165 13.66 24.71 -25.90
N THR A 166 13.63 24.73 -27.24
CA THR A 166 12.98 25.82 -27.99
C THR A 166 11.47 25.80 -27.76
N PRO A 167 10.77 26.94 -27.90
CA PRO A 167 9.31 27.00 -27.70
C PRO A 167 8.52 25.99 -28.55
N GLU A 168 8.99 25.70 -29.77
CA GLU A 168 8.38 24.73 -30.67
C GLU A 168 8.47 23.30 -30.13
N LEU A 169 9.59 22.95 -29.48
CA LEU A 169 9.86 21.62 -28.95
C LEU A 169 9.20 21.40 -27.58
N GLN A 170 9.04 22.44 -26.77
CA GLN A 170 8.39 22.36 -25.45
C GLN A 170 6.98 21.75 -25.53
N ARG A 171 6.18 22.19 -26.50
CA ARG A 171 4.83 21.65 -26.70
C ARG A 171 4.88 20.16 -27.06
N GLY A 172 5.82 19.76 -27.91
CA GLY A 172 6.03 18.36 -28.28
C GLY A 172 6.39 17.50 -27.07
N PHE A 173 7.33 17.98 -26.24
CA PHE A 173 7.76 17.32 -25.02
C PHE A 173 6.60 17.05 -24.04
N PHE A 174 5.80 18.06 -23.71
CA PHE A 174 4.66 17.88 -22.81
C PHE A 174 3.55 16.99 -23.41
N ASN A 175 3.35 17.02 -24.73
CA ASN A 175 2.43 16.10 -25.39
C ASN A 175 2.87 14.64 -25.22
N CYS A 176 4.18 14.35 -25.36
CA CYS A 176 4.72 13.00 -25.13
C CYS A 176 4.43 12.52 -23.69
N ILE A 177 4.67 13.37 -22.69
CA ILE A 177 4.38 13.04 -21.28
C ILE A 177 2.88 12.80 -21.07
N ALA A 178 2.02 13.64 -21.66
CA ALA A 178 0.58 13.49 -21.56
C ALA A 178 0.09 12.17 -22.18
N LEU A 179 0.69 11.75 -23.30
CA LEU A 179 0.38 10.46 -23.95
C LEU A 179 0.75 9.28 -23.05
N VAL A 180 1.92 9.31 -22.39
CA VAL A 180 2.32 8.27 -21.42
C VAL A 180 1.32 8.18 -20.26
N GLY A 181 0.86 9.32 -19.75
CA GLY A 181 -0.18 9.35 -18.72
C GLY A 181 -1.52 8.79 -19.19
N ALA A 182 -1.93 9.14 -20.42
CA ALA A 182 -3.20 8.72 -21.00
C ALA A 182 -3.21 7.24 -21.43
N SER A 183 -2.05 6.64 -21.67
CA SER A 183 -1.88 5.24 -22.08
C SER A 183 -1.57 4.29 -20.93
N LEU A 184 -1.65 4.75 -19.67
CA LEU A 184 -1.42 3.91 -18.49
C LEU A 184 -2.34 2.66 -18.56
N PRO A 185 -1.79 1.42 -18.54
CA PRO A 185 -2.57 0.20 -18.78
C PRO A 185 -3.36 -0.22 -17.53
N ILE A 186 -4.40 0.55 -17.19
CA ILE A 186 -5.19 0.40 -15.96
C ILE A 186 -5.78 -1.01 -15.82
N GLU A 187 -6.32 -1.58 -16.89
CA GLU A 187 -6.98 -2.88 -16.86
C GLU A 187 -5.99 -4.01 -16.55
N THR A 188 -4.82 -4.01 -17.20
CA THR A 188 -3.76 -4.99 -16.97
C THR A 188 -3.19 -4.86 -15.56
N VAL A 189 -2.85 -3.64 -15.13
CA VAL A 189 -2.37 -3.39 -13.76
C VAL A 189 -3.40 -3.84 -12.73
N HIS A 190 -4.69 -3.59 -12.96
CA HIS A 190 -5.75 -4.05 -12.06
C HIS A 190 -5.83 -5.57 -11.99
N ALA A 191 -5.74 -6.27 -13.13
CA ALA A 191 -5.76 -7.73 -13.19
C ALA A 191 -4.56 -8.35 -12.45
N ASP A 192 -3.36 -7.84 -12.69
CA ASP A 192 -2.15 -8.32 -12.03
C ASP A 192 -2.21 -8.02 -10.53
N MET A 193 -2.67 -6.83 -10.13
CA MET A 193 -2.83 -6.45 -8.72
C MET A 193 -3.79 -7.38 -8.00
N ALA A 194 -4.81 -7.93 -8.67
CA ALA A 194 -5.76 -8.84 -8.04
C ALA A 194 -5.19 -10.24 -7.75
N GLY A 195 -4.15 -10.67 -8.48
CA GLY A 195 -3.60 -12.04 -8.37
C GLY A 195 -2.18 -12.11 -7.80
N THR A 196 -1.32 -11.16 -8.17
CA THR A 196 0.13 -11.19 -7.92
C THR A 196 0.66 -9.81 -7.54
N ALA A 197 -0.07 -9.06 -6.70
CA ALA A 197 0.32 -7.71 -6.27
C ALA A 197 1.76 -7.58 -5.76
N GLU A 198 2.29 -8.60 -5.10
CA GLU A 198 3.67 -8.62 -4.59
C GLU A 198 4.74 -8.65 -5.68
N GLN A 199 4.40 -9.15 -6.87
CA GLN A 199 5.33 -9.24 -8.01
C GLN A 199 5.36 -7.95 -8.81
N ILE A 200 4.38 -7.05 -8.60
CA ILE A 200 4.29 -5.78 -9.30
C ILE A 200 5.19 -4.79 -8.60
N VAL A 201 6.24 -4.40 -9.30
CA VAL A 201 7.21 -3.42 -8.85
C VAL A 201 7.28 -2.27 -9.87
N PRO A 202 7.57 -1.04 -9.44
CA PRO A 202 7.94 0.02 -10.37
C PRO A 202 9.20 -0.38 -11.13
N ASP A 203 9.35 0.17 -12.33
CA ASP A 203 10.57 -0.01 -13.11
C ASP A 203 11.77 0.67 -12.43
N PHE A 204 12.97 0.26 -12.81
CA PHE A 204 14.20 0.86 -12.34
C PHE A 204 14.39 2.25 -12.96
N VAL A 205 14.84 3.21 -12.15
CA VAL A 205 15.29 4.53 -12.62
C VAL A 205 16.80 4.47 -12.63
N ASP A 206 17.40 4.67 -13.81
CA ASP A 206 18.86 4.72 -13.92
C ASP A 206 19.46 5.93 -13.20
N GLU A 207 20.76 5.86 -12.93
CA GLU A 207 21.46 6.85 -12.11
C GLU A 207 21.43 8.25 -12.72
N ASP A 208 21.47 8.38 -14.05
CA ASP A 208 21.44 9.68 -14.74
C ASP A 208 20.06 10.32 -14.60
N ALA A 209 18.99 9.56 -14.87
CA ALA A 209 17.62 10.03 -14.68
C ALA A 209 17.31 10.37 -13.21
N LEU A 210 17.82 9.57 -12.26
CA LEU A 210 17.67 9.85 -10.84
C LEU A 210 18.41 11.12 -10.44
N ALA A 211 19.67 11.29 -10.88
CA ALA A 211 20.46 12.48 -10.59
C ALA A 211 19.79 13.74 -11.14
N GLN A 212 19.32 13.71 -12.39
CA GLN A 212 18.58 14.82 -12.98
C GLN A 212 17.35 15.18 -12.13
N ALA A 213 16.61 14.17 -11.66
CA ALA A 213 15.45 14.41 -10.81
C ALA A 213 15.82 15.00 -9.44
N VAL A 214 16.88 14.49 -8.81
CA VAL A 214 17.38 14.98 -7.52
C VAL A 214 17.85 16.43 -7.63
N HIS A 215 18.68 16.77 -8.62
CA HIS A 215 19.22 18.13 -8.77
C HIS A 215 18.11 19.15 -9.05
N ALA A 216 17.16 18.82 -9.93
CA ALA A 216 16.04 19.71 -10.23
C ALA A 216 15.17 19.98 -9.00
N THR A 217 14.84 18.93 -8.23
CA THR A 217 14.04 19.05 -7.01
C THR A 217 14.80 19.79 -5.91
N LEU A 218 16.09 19.49 -5.72
CA LEU A 218 16.94 20.16 -4.73
C LEU A 218 17.04 21.66 -5.01
N SER A 219 17.30 22.03 -6.28
CA SER A 219 17.39 23.42 -6.72
C SER A 219 16.11 24.22 -6.41
N VAL A 220 14.94 23.68 -6.78
CA VAL A 220 13.66 24.35 -6.53
C VAL A 220 13.36 24.49 -5.03
N LEU A 221 13.63 23.46 -4.22
CA LEU A 221 13.32 23.51 -2.79
C LEU A 221 14.32 24.38 -2.00
N LEU A 222 15.60 24.40 -2.39
CA LEU A 222 16.59 25.34 -1.85
C LEU A 222 16.25 26.78 -2.23
N GLY A 223 15.86 27.03 -3.48
CA GLY A 223 15.39 28.34 -3.95
C GLY A 223 14.13 28.82 -3.21
N ALA A 224 13.30 27.89 -2.74
CA ALA A 224 12.16 28.17 -1.87
C ALA A 224 12.53 28.36 -0.39
N GLY A 225 13.81 28.31 -0.03
CA GLY A 225 14.32 28.54 1.32
C GLY A 225 14.21 27.34 2.28
N LYS A 226 13.95 26.13 1.77
CA LYS A 226 13.90 24.93 2.63
C LYS A 226 15.30 24.47 3.01
N GLY A 227 15.46 24.02 4.25
CA GLY A 227 16.74 23.45 4.72
C GLY A 227 16.95 22.03 4.20
N ILE A 228 18.22 21.61 4.03
CA ILE A 228 18.59 20.27 3.52
C ILE A 228 17.89 19.13 4.28
N LYS A 229 17.83 19.20 5.62
CA LYS A 229 17.15 18.18 6.43
C LYS A 229 15.65 18.05 6.12
N GLU A 230 14.99 19.17 5.85
CA GLU A 230 13.58 19.21 5.44
C GLU A 230 13.42 18.60 4.04
N ILE A 231 14.27 19.00 3.09
CA ILE A 231 14.28 18.49 1.72
C ILE A 231 14.46 16.97 1.70
N MET A 232 15.44 16.46 2.44
CA MET A 232 15.67 15.02 2.59
C MET A 232 14.43 14.30 3.14
N SER A 233 13.73 14.89 4.14
CA SER A 233 12.50 14.32 4.67
C SER A 233 11.37 14.28 3.64
N LEU A 234 11.23 15.32 2.80
CA LEU A 234 10.23 15.37 1.74
C LEU A 234 10.52 14.31 0.66
N MET A 235 11.76 14.24 0.19
CA MET A 235 12.18 13.30 -0.86
C MET A 235 12.08 11.84 -0.39
N LYS A 236 12.41 11.55 0.88
CA LYS A 236 12.29 10.20 1.45
C LYS A 236 10.85 9.67 1.48
N ASP A 237 9.87 10.54 1.31
CA ASP A 237 8.46 10.21 1.37
C ASP A 237 7.80 9.95 0.01
N VAL A 238 8.47 10.23 -1.11
CA VAL A 238 7.90 10.19 -2.45
C VAL A 238 8.78 9.39 -3.41
N ASP A 239 8.18 8.56 -4.26
CA ASP A 239 8.92 7.81 -5.28
C ASP A 239 9.19 8.75 -6.49
N PRO A 240 10.33 8.60 -7.21
CA PRO A 240 11.30 7.50 -7.10
C PRO A 240 12.36 7.66 -6.00
N PHE A 241 12.50 8.84 -5.40
CA PHE A 241 13.52 9.14 -4.39
C PHE A 241 13.47 8.20 -3.19
N ARG A 242 12.27 7.91 -2.69
CA ARG A 242 12.03 6.96 -1.59
C ARG A 242 12.50 5.56 -1.91
N SER A 243 12.19 5.05 -3.12
CA SER A 243 12.59 3.69 -3.52
C SER A 243 14.10 3.57 -3.75
N ALA A 244 14.77 4.64 -4.18
CA ALA A 244 16.21 4.70 -4.42
C ALA A 244 16.90 5.60 -3.37
N TRP A 245 16.55 5.44 -2.09
CA TRP A 245 16.95 6.41 -1.06
C TRP A 245 18.47 6.48 -0.83
N GLU A 246 19.17 5.35 -0.89
CA GLU A 246 20.63 5.31 -0.72
C GLU A 246 21.34 6.14 -1.79
N ASP A 247 20.95 5.96 -3.06
CA ASP A 247 21.48 6.73 -4.18
C ASP A 247 21.03 8.20 -4.13
N THR A 248 19.75 8.44 -3.82
CA THR A 248 19.22 9.80 -3.66
C THR A 248 20.01 10.58 -2.62
N GLN A 249 20.26 9.98 -1.46
CA GLN A 249 21.03 10.60 -0.38
C GLN A 249 22.46 10.87 -0.83
N ARG A 250 23.14 9.90 -1.44
CA ARG A 250 24.49 10.06 -1.99
C ARG A 250 24.59 11.22 -2.98
N ILE A 251 23.61 11.37 -3.88
CA ILE A 251 23.58 12.45 -4.87
C ILE A 251 23.37 13.81 -4.19
N ILE A 252 22.47 13.89 -3.20
CA ILE A 252 22.25 15.13 -2.42
C ILE A 252 23.54 15.53 -1.71
N ASP A 253 24.18 14.60 -0.98
CA ASP A 253 25.38 14.87 -0.20
C ASP A 253 26.53 15.37 -1.11
N ALA A 254 26.73 14.73 -2.27
CA ALA A 254 27.72 15.16 -3.27
C ALA A 254 27.43 16.56 -3.85
N THR A 255 26.16 16.90 -4.02
CA THR A 255 25.75 18.23 -4.53
C THR A 255 26.07 19.32 -3.50
N VAL A 256 25.71 19.09 -2.23
CA VAL A 256 25.94 20.04 -1.13
C VAL A 256 27.44 20.26 -0.91
N GLU A 257 28.25 19.21 -0.89
CA GLU A 257 29.71 19.34 -0.75
C GLU A 257 30.35 20.16 -1.89
N THR A 258 29.79 20.08 -3.09
CA THR A 258 30.29 20.82 -4.26
C THR A 258 29.97 22.31 -4.14
N GLU A 259 28.78 22.67 -3.67
CA GLU A 259 28.37 24.06 -3.42
C GLU A 259 29.17 24.70 -2.27
N GLU A 260 29.44 23.96 -1.18
CA GLU A 260 30.25 24.46 -0.05
C GLU A 260 31.71 24.74 -0.45
N LYS A 261 32.29 23.92 -1.35
CA LYS A 261 33.64 24.13 -1.91
C LYS A 261 33.70 25.31 -2.88
N GLN A 262 32.60 25.66 -3.55
CA GLN A 262 32.51 26.83 -4.43
C GLN A 262 32.28 28.15 -3.67
N CYS A 263 31.63 28.10 -2.50
CA CYS A 263 31.34 29.25 -1.66
C CYS A 263 32.41 29.58 -0.60
N SER A 264 33.50 28.80 -0.49
CA SER A 264 34.64 29.10 0.38
C SER A 264 35.72 29.83 -0.44
N PRO A 265 35.90 31.16 -0.30
CA PRO A 265 37.00 31.85 -0.97
C PRO A 265 38.32 31.55 -0.25
N CYS A 266 39.39 31.34 -1.01
CA CYS A 266 40.77 31.44 -0.54
C CYS A 266 41.06 32.80 0.09
#